data_AF-E0QQM8-F1
#
_entry.id   AF-E0QQM8-F1
#
_cell.length_a   1.000
_cell.length_b   1.000
_cell.length_c   1.000
_cell.angle_alpha   90.00
_cell.angle_beta   90.00
_cell.angle_gamma   90.00
#
_symmetry.space_group_name_H-M   'P 1'
#
loop_
_entity.id
_entity.type
_entity.pdbx_description
1 polymer ?
#
loop_
_entity_poly.entity_id
_entity_poly.type
_entity_poly.pdbx_seq_one_letter_code
_entity_poly.pdbx_strand_id
1 'polypeptide(L)'
;MEEEKFKTRIDQLESEVTRLKELVMTLVGSVQYRNDKPYWAYLAQSMTYGEKETELSLMLIGICRRLEGEEQPIKPKRLCENNSYMQEAYSNEPMTEKEAIELLAQVVGPVDAPEVLHGFIKQSQN
;
A
#
# COMPACT_ATOMS: atom_id res chain seq x y z
N MET A 1 5.00 39.16 -24.93
CA MET A 1 6.01 38.11 -24.70
C MET A 1 6.36 37.94 -23.23
N GLU A 2 6.70 39.00 -22.49
CA GLU A 2 7.05 38.87 -21.05
C GLU A 2 5.82 38.64 -20.17
N GLU A 3 4.73 39.36 -20.44
CA GLU A 3 3.44 39.20 -19.74
C GLU A 3 2.81 37.81 -19.94
N GLU A 4 2.88 37.26 -21.15
CA GLU A 4 2.44 35.88 -21.43
C GLU A 4 3.29 34.82 -20.71
N LYS A 5 4.61 35.08 -20.58
CA LYS A 5 5.51 34.21 -19.81
C LYS A 5 5.18 34.27 -18.32
N PHE A 6 4.89 35.46 -17.79
CA PHE A 6 4.44 35.60 -16.41
C PHE A 6 3.10 34.92 -16.17
N LYS A 7 2.13 35.08 -17.08
CA LYS A 7 0.84 34.39 -16.98
C LYS A 7 1.00 32.87 -16.98
N THR A 8 1.77 32.32 -17.92
CA THR A 8 2.07 30.87 -17.96
C THR A 8 2.73 30.39 -16.67
N ARG A 9 3.65 31.20 -16.11
CA ARG A 9 4.32 30.85 -14.85
C ARG A 9 3.36 30.89 -13.67
N ILE A 10 2.44 31.85 -13.63
CA ILE A 10 1.40 31.95 -12.59
C ILE A 10 0.50 30.72 -12.68
N ASP A 11 -0.01 30.38 -13.87
CA ASP A 11 -0.89 29.22 -14.05
C ASP A 11 -0.22 27.90 -13.59
N GLN A 12 1.07 27.73 -13.88
CA GLN A 12 1.86 26.58 -13.41
C GLN A 12 1.99 26.56 -11.89
N LEU A 13 2.28 27.70 -11.27
CA LEU A 13 2.42 27.82 -9.81
C LEU A 13 1.08 27.59 -9.10
N GLU A 14 -0.02 28.08 -9.65
CA GLU A 14 -1.36 27.85 -9.09
C GLU A 14 -1.76 26.37 -9.15
N SER A 15 -1.44 25.70 -10.26
CA SER A 15 -1.61 24.25 -10.40
C SER A 15 -0.75 23.47 -9.38
N GLU A 16 0.51 23.87 -9.20
CA GLU A 16 1.40 23.28 -8.21
C GLU A 16 0.89 23.47 -6.77
N VAL A 17 0.44 24.67 -6.42
CA VAL A 17 -0.15 24.97 -5.11
C VAL A 17 -1.42 24.15 -4.87
N THR A 18 -2.28 23.99 -5.89
CA THR A 18 -3.50 23.18 -5.78
C THR A 18 -3.14 21.73 -5.50
N ARG A 19 -2.20 21.16 -6.25
CA ARG A 19 -1.72 19.80 -6.03
C ARG A 19 -1.11 19.62 -4.64
N LEU A 20 -0.31 20.59 -4.17
CA LEU A 20 0.27 20.53 -2.82
C LEU A 20 -0.80 20.55 -1.72
N LYS A 21 -1.86 21.35 -1.89
CA LYS A 21 -2.99 21.36 -0.93
C LYS A 21 -3.70 20.02 -0.89
N GLU A 22 -3.95 19.39 -2.05
CA GLU A 22 -4.57 18.06 -2.14
C GLU A 22 -3.71 16.98 -1.46
N LEU A 23 -2.39 17.03 -1.66
CA LEU A 23 -1.45 16.12 -0.99
C LEU A 23 -1.48 16.32 0.53
N VAL A 24 -1.48 17.57 1.01
CA VAL A 24 -1.57 17.85 2.45
C VAL A 24 -2.89 17.33 3.03
N MET A 25 -4.02 17.53 2.34
CA MET A 25 -5.31 17.01 2.80
C MET A 25 -5.32 15.48 2.89
N THR A 26 -4.74 14.81 1.88
CA THR A 26 -4.58 13.35 1.88
C THR A 26 -3.75 12.87 3.08
N LEU A 27 -2.63 13.55 3.37
CA LEU A 27 -1.75 13.23 4.50
C LEU A 27 -2.40 13.53 5.87
N VAL A 28 -3.18 14.60 5.97
CA VAL A 28 -3.97 14.89 7.18
C VAL A 28 -4.97 13.76 7.42
N GLY A 29 -5.66 13.31 6.37
CA GLY A 29 -6.58 12.18 6.44
C GLY A 29 -5.88 10.88 6.88
N SER A 30 -4.70 10.57 6.35
CA SER A 30 -3.97 9.36 6.75
C SER A 30 -3.61 9.38 8.24
N VAL A 31 -3.15 10.51 8.77
CA VAL A 31 -2.85 10.66 10.19
C VAL A 31 -4.11 10.50 11.05
N GLN A 32 -5.23 11.10 10.63
CA GLN A 32 -6.49 11.03 11.37
C GLN A 32 -7.03 9.59 11.46
N TYR A 33 -6.94 8.81 10.39
CA TYR A 33 -7.49 7.45 10.32
C TYR A 33 -6.49 6.36 10.69
N ARG A 34 -5.27 6.68 11.13
CA ARG A 34 -4.21 5.71 11.40
C ARG A 34 -4.63 4.61 12.39
N ASN A 35 -5.40 4.96 13.43
CA ASN A 35 -5.82 3.99 14.45
C ASN A 35 -7.04 3.14 14.01
N ASP A 36 -7.95 3.76 13.25
CA ASP A 36 -9.21 3.15 12.84
C ASP A 36 -9.05 2.29 11.59
N LYS A 37 -8.31 2.82 10.61
CA LYS A 37 -8.05 2.22 9.30
C LYS A 37 -6.56 2.25 8.95
N PRO A 38 -5.68 1.60 9.74
CA PRO A 38 -4.22 1.63 9.57
C PRO A 38 -3.72 1.28 8.16
N TYR A 39 -4.26 0.22 7.54
CA TYR A 39 -3.89 -0.14 6.16
C TYR A 39 -4.23 0.97 5.14
N TRP A 40 -5.43 1.53 5.20
CA TRP A 40 -5.85 2.63 4.32
C TRP A 40 -5.08 3.92 4.60
N ALA A 41 -4.78 4.19 5.86
CA ALA A 41 -3.92 5.30 6.25
C ALA A 41 -2.52 5.16 5.64
N TYR A 42 -1.93 3.96 5.69
CA TYR A 42 -0.66 3.69 5.01
C TYR A 42 -0.74 3.91 3.49
N LEU A 43 -1.78 3.39 2.82
CA LEU A 43 -1.95 3.59 1.37
C LEU A 43 -2.02 5.07 1.02
N ALA A 44 -2.79 5.86 1.78
CA ALA A 44 -2.89 7.30 1.60
C ALA A 44 -1.57 8.03 1.88
N GLN A 45 -0.85 7.64 2.94
CA GLN A 45 0.44 8.23 3.31
C GLN A 45 1.52 7.95 2.27
N SER A 46 1.58 6.72 1.77
CA SER A 46 2.53 6.27 0.74
C SER A 46 2.12 6.70 -0.68
N MET A 47 0.95 7.32 -0.83
CA MET A 47 0.32 7.61 -2.12
C MET A 47 0.23 6.38 -3.03
N THR A 48 -0.04 5.22 -2.43
CA THR A 48 -0.17 3.94 -3.13
C THR A 48 -1.61 3.77 -3.58
N TYR A 49 -1.83 3.76 -4.89
CA TYR A 49 -3.15 3.65 -5.50
C TYR A 49 -3.11 2.74 -6.74
N GLY A 50 -4.27 2.23 -7.14
CA GLY A 50 -4.44 1.51 -8.41
C GLY A 50 -3.77 0.14 -8.44
N GLU A 51 -2.88 -0.09 -9.41
CA GLU A 51 -2.22 -1.39 -9.56
C GLU A 51 -1.36 -1.76 -8.35
N LYS A 52 -0.59 -0.81 -7.79
CA LYS A 52 0.26 -1.05 -6.62
C LYS A 52 -0.55 -1.37 -5.36
N GLU A 53 -1.68 -0.70 -5.18
CA GLU A 53 -2.63 -0.98 -4.10
C GLU A 53 -3.23 -2.38 -4.25
N THR A 54 -3.58 -2.76 -5.48
CA THR A 54 -4.12 -4.09 -5.80
C THR A 54 -3.07 -5.18 -5.53
N GLU A 55 -1.84 -4.97 -5.98
CA GLU A 55 -0.72 -5.89 -5.73
C GLU A 55 -0.46 -6.08 -4.24
N LEU A 56 -0.38 -5.00 -3.47
CA LEU A 56 -0.16 -5.07 -2.02
C LEU A 56 -1.32 -5.77 -1.32
N SER A 57 -2.57 -5.46 -1.69
CA SER A 57 -3.74 -6.12 -1.12
C SER A 57 -3.75 -7.62 -1.40
N LEU A 58 -3.42 -8.03 -2.62
CA LEU A 58 -3.33 -9.45 -3.00
C LEU A 58 -2.18 -10.15 -2.27
N MET A 59 -1.03 -9.50 -2.14
CA MET A 59 0.09 -10.03 -1.35
C MET A 59 -0.33 -10.30 0.10
N LEU A 60 -0.98 -9.34 0.74
CA LEU A 60 -1.47 -9.45 2.11
C LEU A 60 -2.52 -10.56 2.26
N ILE A 61 -3.41 -10.74 1.28
CA ILE A 61 -4.36 -11.87 1.26
C ILE A 61 -3.63 -13.21 1.24
N GLY A 62 -2.61 -13.35 0.39
CA GLY A 62 -1.77 -14.55 0.35
C GLY A 62 -1.11 -14.83 1.69
N ILE A 63 -0.48 -13.81 2.28
CA ILE A 63 0.17 -13.89 3.60
C ILE A 63 -0.82 -14.28 4.70
N CYS A 64 -2.00 -13.65 4.78
CA CYS A 64 -2.99 -13.93 5.81
C CYS A 64 -3.45 -15.39 5.78
N ARG A 65 -3.71 -15.94 4.59
CA ARG A 65 -4.05 -17.36 4.44
C ARG A 65 -2.96 -18.28 4.97
N ARG A 66 -1.68 -17.97 4.68
CA ARG A 66 -0.54 -18.76 5.20
C ARG A 66 -0.42 -18.67 6.72
N LEU A 67 -0.71 -17.50 7.31
CA LEU A 67 -0.74 -17.30 8.76
C LEU A 67 -1.87 -18.12 9.43
N GLU A 68 -3.01 -18.24 8.75
CA GLU A 68 -4.16 -19.02 9.21
C GLU A 68 -4.01 -20.53 8.92
N GLY A 69 -2.96 -20.93 8.19
CA GLY A 69 -2.76 -22.31 7.75
C GLY A 69 -3.76 -22.76 6.69
N GLU A 70 -4.42 -21.82 6.00
CA GLU A 70 -5.36 -22.10 4.93
C GLU A 70 -4.65 -22.40 3.60
N GLU A 71 -5.25 -23.28 2.80
CA GLU A 71 -4.82 -23.47 1.42
C GLU A 71 -5.08 -22.21 0.58
N GLN A 72 -4.21 -21.97 -0.40
CA GLN A 72 -4.37 -20.90 -1.39
C GLN A 72 -5.32 -21.36 -2.50
N PRO A 73 -6.54 -20.81 -2.61
CA PRO A 73 -7.53 -21.32 -3.56
C PRO A 73 -7.14 -20.97 -5.00
N ILE A 74 -6.62 -19.76 -5.26
CA ILE A 74 -6.23 -19.27 -6.58
C ILE A 74 -5.03 -18.32 -6.45
N LYS A 75 -3.93 -18.63 -7.14
CA LYS A 75 -2.78 -17.72 -7.25
C LYS A 75 -3.01 -16.70 -8.38
N PRO A 76 -2.71 -15.40 -8.19
CA PRO A 76 -2.78 -14.40 -9.25
C PRO A 76 -1.63 -14.61 -10.24
N LYS A 77 -1.81 -15.54 -11.20
CA LYS A 77 -0.76 -16.06 -12.11
C LYS A 77 0.15 -14.98 -12.68
N ARG A 78 -0.42 -13.91 -13.28
CA ARG A 78 0.36 -12.82 -13.89
C ARG A 78 1.26 -12.06 -12.91
N LEU A 79 0.80 -11.88 -11.67
CA LEU A 79 1.57 -11.19 -10.64
C LEU A 79 2.64 -12.13 -10.08
N CYS A 80 2.29 -13.39 -9.81
CA CYS A 80 3.25 -14.39 -9.37
C CYS A 80 4.35 -14.65 -10.42
N GLU A 81 4.05 -14.68 -11.72
CA GLU A 81 5.06 -14.94 -12.77
C GLU A 81 6.19 -13.90 -12.80
N ASN A 82 5.89 -12.65 -12.43
CA ASN A 82 6.82 -11.53 -12.58
C ASN A 82 7.34 -10.96 -11.25
N ASN A 83 6.85 -11.44 -10.11
CA ASN A 83 7.19 -10.90 -8.79
C ASN A 83 7.44 -12.04 -7.79
N SER A 84 8.69 -12.19 -7.34
CA SER A 84 9.11 -13.23 -6.40
C SER A 84 8.41 -13.11 -5.05
N TYR A 85 8.17 -11.89 -4.56
CA TYR A 85 7.47 -11.67 -3.29
C TYR A 85 6.01 -12.13 -3.39
N MET A 86 5.39 -11.97 -4.56
CA MET A 86 4.05 -12.51 -4.83
C MET A 86 4.05 -14.03 -4.95
N GLN A 87 5.11 -14.66 -5.45
CA GLN A 87 5.20 -16.13 -5.44
C GLN A 87 5.29 -16.65 -4.01
N GLU A 88 6.12 -16.00 -3.19
CA GLU A 88 6.35 -16.37 -1.81
C GLU A 88 5.10 -16.17 -0.94
N ALA A 89 4.41 -15.04 -1.09
CA ALA A 89 3.16 -14.76 -0.39
C ALA A 89 2.08 -15.81 -0.65
N TYR A 90 2.11 -16.46 -1.82
CA TYR A 90 1.16 -17.51 -2.22
C TYR A 90 1.77 -18.93 -2.14
N SER A 91 2.81 -19.14 -1.33
CA SER A 91 3.23 -20.51 -0.98
C SER A 91 2.12 -21.23 -0.20
N ASN A 92 2.10 -22.57 -0.29
CA ASN A 92 1.16 -23.40 0.47
C ASN A 92 1.70 -23.78 1.85
N GLU A 93 2.96 -23.43 2.15
CA GLU A 93 3.55 -23.69 3.45
C GLU A 93 3.02 -22.69 4.48
N PRO A 94 2.64 -23.14 5.69
CA PRO A 94 2.30 -22.23 6.78
C PRO A 94 3.40 -21.20 7.00
N MET A 95 3.02 -20.03 7.50
CA MET A 95 3.92 -18.90 7.72
C MET A 95 3.78 -18.40 9.14
N THR A 96 4.89 -18.03 9.75
CA THR A 96 4.90 -17.31 11.03
C THR A 96 4.71 -15.81 10.81
N GLU A 97 4.21 -15.12 11.82
CA GLU A 97 4.06 -13.65 11.76
C GLU A 97 5.39 -12.93 11.49
N LYS A 98 6.49 -13.46 12.04
CA LYS A 98 7.84 -12.92 11.79
C LYS A 98 8.21 -13.02 10.31
N GLU A 99 8.02 -14.19 9.69
CA GLU A 99 8.29 -14.40 8.26
C GLU A 99 7.38 -13.51 7.40
N ALA A 100 6.12 -13.34 7.78
CA ALA A 100 5.19 -12.45 7.10
C ALA A 100 5.68 -10.98 7.13
N ILE A 101 6.15 -10.50 8.29
CA ILE A 101 6.71 -9.15 8.44
C ILE A 101 8.00 -9.01 7.61
N GLU A 102 8.88 -10.00 7.64
CA GLU A 102 10.14 -9.98 6.88
C GLU A 102 9.90 -9.95 5.37
N LEU A 103 8.94 -10.73 4.88
CA LEU A 103 8.53 -10.72 3.47
C LEU A 103 7.90 -9.37 3.08
N LEU A 104 6.96 -8.87 3.90
CA LEU A 104 6.27 -7.61 3.63
C LEU A 104 7.22 -6.41 3.69
N ALA A 105 8.22 -6.44 4.57
CA ALA A 105 9.26 -5.41 4.69
C ALA A 105 10.07 -5.19 3.40
N GLN A 106 10.15 -6.20 2.53
CA GLN A 106 10.80 -6.05 1.22
C GLN A 106 10.00 -5.15 0.26
N VAL A 107 8.70 -4.95 0.53
CA VAL A 107 7.78 -4.19 -0.34
C VAL A 107 7.43 -2.83 0.25
N VAL A 108 7.07 -2.80 1.54
CA VAL A 108 6.61 -1.56 2.21
C VAL A 108 7.68 -0.95 3.13
N GLY A 109 8.84 -1.60 3.26
CA GLY A 109 9.89 -1.18 4.17
C GLY A 109 9.72 -1.76 5.59
N PRO A 110 10.83 -1.90 6.34
CA PRO A 110 10.84 -2.59 7.64
C PRO A 110 10.11 -1.84 8.75
N VAL A 111 9.95 -0.52 8.61
CA VAL A 111 9.26 0.32 9.61
C VAL A 111 7.75 0.14 9.52
N ASP A 112 7.21 0.10 8.30
CA ASP A 112 5.77 0.10 8.08
C ASP A 112 5.18 -1.32 8.04
N ALA A 113 5.99 -2.35 7.75
CA ALA A 113 5.51 -3.73 7.59
C ALA A 113 4.67 -4.27 8.76
N PRO A 114 5.06 -4.12 10.04
CA PRO A 114 4.22 -4.59 11.15
C PRO A 114 2.85 -3.91 11.17
N GLU A 115 2.82 -2.59 11.05
CA GLU A 115 1.57 -1.81 11.11
C GLU A 115 0.66 -2.09 9.93
N VAL A 116 1.23 -2.25 8.73
CA VAL A 116 0.49 -2.62 7.51
C VAL A 116 -0.13 -4.01 7.66
N LEU A 117 0.64 -5.01 8.12
CA LEU A 117 0.15 -6.37 8.31
C LEU A 117 -0.97 -6.43 9.35
N HIS A 118 -0.72 -5.94 10.57
CA HIS A 118 -1.71 -5.93 11.64
C HIS A 118 -2.94 -5.11 11.27
N GLY A 119 -2.71 -3.99 10.59
CA GLY A 119 -3.76 -3.11 10.14
C GLY A 119 -4.68 -3.74 9.10
N PHE A 120 -4.11 -4.55 8.20
CA PHE A 120 -4.87 -5.31 7.23
C PHE A 120 -5.66 -6.44 7.89
N ILE A 121 -5.04 -7.23 8.77
CA ILE A 121 -5.70 -8.32 9.50
C ILE A 121 -6.89 -7.80 10.34
N LYS A 122 -6.69 -6.69 11.06
CA LYS A 122 -7.77 -6.07 11.85
C LYS A 122 -8.95 -5.63 10.98
N GLN A 123 -8.70 -5.23 9.73
CA GLN A 123 -9.75 -4.81 8.81
C GLN A 123 -10.47 -5.97 8.15
N SER A 124 -9.77 -7.07 7.85
CA SER A 124 -10.39 -8.26 7.22
C SER A 124 -11.29 -9.06 8.17
N GLN A 125 -11.21 -8.80 9.48
CA GLN A 125 -12.00 -9.45 10.53
C GLN A 125 -13.29 -8.69 10.91
N ASN A 126 -13.52 -7.49 10.36
CA ASN A 126 -14.72 -6.67 10.59
C ASN A 126 -15.61 -6.64 9.35
#